data_AF-A0A397VUP6-F1
#
_entry.id   AF-A0A397VUP6-F1
#
_cell.length_a   1.000
_cell.length_b   1.000
_cell.length_c   1.000
_cell.angle_alpha   90.00
_cell.angle_beta   90.00
_cell.angle_gamma   90.00
#
_symmetry.space_group_name_H-M   'P 1'
#
loop_
_entity.id
_entity.type
_entity.pdbx_description
1 polymer ?
#
loop_
_entity_poly.entity_id
_entity_poly.type
_entity_poly.pdbx_seq_one_letter_code
_entity_poly.pdbx_strand_id
1 'polypeptide(L)'
;LILQFAVDGNLREYLKNNITKLKWTDKLRFAQEITEGLMFLHDHGIIHRDLHSKNILVHHERMIIADFGVSKHIDEVTMVKAGGMLAYLEPQCFADPQYKCDKRSDIYSLGVILWEISSGKPPFDSYEHKIAIVAQVNSGVRETPVKNTPDNYVDLYKRCWNQVPGKRPKITEVLETLK
;
A
#
# COMPACT_ATOMS: atom_id res chain seq x y z
N LEU A 1 19.98 15.17 -3.61
CA LEU A 1 19.93 13.70 -3.57
C LEU A 1 20.09 13.20 -5.00
N ILE A 2 21.01 12.27 -5.27
CA ILE A 2 21.09 11.57 -6.58
C ILE A 2 20.61 10.15 -6.31
N LEU A 3 19.57 9.71 -7.01
CA LEU A 3 18.94 8.40 -6.84
C LEU A 3 19.14 7.54 -8.08
N GLN A 4 19.09 6.22 -7.89
CA GLN A 4 19.07 5.27 -9.00
C GLN A 4 17.84 5.54 -9.89
N PHE A 5 18.06 5.60 -11.21
CA PHE A 5 16.98 5.79 -12.17
C PHE A 5 16.19 4.47 -12.33
N ALA A 6 14.89 4.52 -12.03
CA ALA A 6 13.98 3.42 -12.26
C ALA A 6 13.49 3.44 -13.71
N VAL A 7 14.12 2.61 -14.55
CA VAL A 7 13.90 2.57 -16.01
C VAL A 7 12.43 2.31 -16.36
N ASP A 8 11.73 1.52 -15.54
CA ASP A 8 10.35 1.11 -15.80
C ASP A 8 9.31 1.99 -15.08
N GLY A 9 9.74 3.11 -14.48
CA GLY A 9 8.88 4.06 -13.79
C GLY A 9 8.40 3.55 -12.42
N ASN A 10 7.14 3.80 -12.10
CA ASN A 10 6.51 3.39 -10.83
C ASN A 10 5.43 2.31 -11.06
N LEU A 11 5.05 1.60 -9.99
CA LEU A 11 4.13 0.47 -10.05
C LEU A 11 2.76 0.86 -10.64
N ARG A 12 2.22 2.06 -10.35
CA ARG A 12 0.95 2.54 -10.93
C ARG A 12 0.99 2.53 -12.46
N GLU A 13 2.04 3.12 -13.01
CA GLU A 13 2.24 3.23 -14.46
C GLU A 13 2.57 1.87 -15.08
N TYR A 14 3.41 1.09 -14.40
CA TYR A 14 3.78 -0.23 -14.84
C TYR A 14 2.58 -1.17 -14.95
N LEU A 15 1.71 -1.20 -13.93
CA LEU A 15 0.46 -1.96 -13.96
C LEU A 15 -0.44 -1.49 -15.10
N LYS A 16 -0.68 -0.18 -15.23
CA LYS A 16 -1.50 0.38 -16.30
C LYS A 16 -1.04 -0.08 -17.69
N ASN A 17 0.27 -0.13 -17.92
CA ASN A 17 0.85 -0.44 -19.23
C ASN A 17 0.98 -1.94 -19.51
N ASN A 18 1.03 -2.79 -18.46
CA ASN A 18 1.38 -4.21 -18.61
C ASN A 18 0.33 -5.19 -18.07
N ILE A 19 -0.78 -4.73 -17.47
CA ILE A 19 -1.73 -5.60 -16.76
C ILE A 19 -2.25 -6.79 -17.59
N THR A 20 -2.43 -6.62 -18.90
CA THR A 20 -2.92 -7.67 -19.81
C THR A 20 -1.88 -8.77 -20.08
N LYS A 21 -0.60 -8.48 -19.84
CA LYS A 21 0.52 -9.42 -20.02
C LYS A 21 0.90 -10.14 -18.72
N LEU A 22 0.56 -9.55 -17.57
CA LEU A 22 0.93 -10.07 -16.25
C LEU A 22 0.12 -11.32 -15.90
N LYS A 23 0.84 -12.39 -15.55
CA LYS A 23 0.26 -13.59 -14.95
C LYS A 23 0.10 -13.40 -13.45
N TRP A 24 -0.68 -14.27 -12.81
CA TRP A 24 -0.82 -14.26 -11.35
C TRP A 24 0.50 -14.52 -10.63
N THR A 25 1.40 -15.31 -11.21
CA THR A 25 2.76 -15.51 -10.68
C THR A 25 3.55 -14.19 -10.60
N ASP A 26 3.41 -13.32 -11.60
CA ASP A 26 4.10 -12.02 -11.62
C ASP A 26 3.50 -11.08 -10.56
N LYS A 27 2.17 -11.05 -10.46
CA LYS A 27 1.45 -10.28 -9.44
C LYS A 27 1.81 -10.71 -8.02
N LEU A 28 1.88 -12.02 -7.76
CA LEU A 28 2.31 -12.57 -6.47
C LEU A 28 3.76 -12.20 -6.17
N ARG A 29 4.67 -12.30 -7.15
CA ARG A 29 6.05 -11.84 -7.01
C ARG A 29 6.12 -10.36 -6.62
N PHE A 30 5.36 -9.49 -7.29
CA PHE A 30 5.33 -8.06 -6.96
C PHE A 30 4.87 -7.82 -5.52
N ALA A 31 3.79 -8.50 -5.11
CA ALA A 31 3.29 -8.42 -3.74
C ALA A 31 4.33 -8.88 -2.71
N GLN A 32 5.04 -9.99 -2.98
CA GLN A 32 6.10 -10.51 -2.13
C GLN A 32 7.25 -9.51 -1.99
N GLU A 33 7.79 -9.00 -3.10
CA GLU A 33 8.93 -8.08 -3.09
C GLU A 33 8.64 -6.78 -2.33
N ILE A 34 7.43 -6.22 -2.51
CA ILE A 34 6.99 -5.02 -1.77
C ILE A 34 6.84 -5.34 -0.28
N THR A 35 6.29 -6.52 0.05
CA THR A 35 6.10 -6.95 1.45
C THR A 35 7.44 -7.20 2.13
N GLU A 36 8.41 -7.79 1.44
CA GLU A 36 9.78 -7.99 1.93
C GLU A 36 10.50 -6.67 2.17
N GLY A 37 10.39 -5.72 1.22
CA GLY A 37 10.93 -4.37 1.41
C GLY A 37 10.31 -3.65 2.61
N LEU A 38 8.99 -3.77 2.79
CA LEU A 38 8.31 -3.15 3.94
C LEU A 38 8.67 -3.83 5.26
N MET A 39 8.79 -5.16 5.27
CA MET A 39 9.28 -5.93 6.41
C MET A 39 10.67 -5.47 6.83
N PHE A 40 11.59 -5.30 5.87
CA PHE A 40 12.92 -4.77 6.14
C PHE A 40 12.87 -3.41 6.83
N LEU A 41 12.05 -2.47 6.36
CA LEU A 41 11.89 -1.16 7.01
C LEU A 41 11.35 -1.31 8.44
N HIS A 42 10.31 -2.12 8.61
CA HIS A 42 9.68 -2.34 9.92
C HIS A 42 10.64 -2.98 10.91
N ASP A 43 11.47 -3.94 10.50
CA ASP A 43 12.48 -4.59 11.34
C ASP A 43 13.56 -3.60 11.80
N HIS A 44 13.85 -2.56 10.99
CA HIS A 44 14.75 -1.46 11.34
C HIS A 44 14.04 -0.29 12.06
N GLY A 45 12.80 -0.50 12.53
CA GLY A 45 12.05 0.52 13.26
C GLY A 45 11.56 1.68 12.40
N ILE A 46 11.64 1.58 11.07
CA ILE A 46 11.23 2.63 10.12
C ILE A 46 9.77 2.40 9.71
N ILE A 47 8.97 3.46 9.82
CA ILE A 47 7.59 3.53 9.31
C ILE A 47 7.60 4.43 8.07
N HIS A 48 7.07 3.94 6.95
CA HIS A 48 7.14 4.66 5.67
C HIS A 48 6.25 5.91 5.67
N ARG A 49 5.01 5.78 6.16
CA ARG A 49 3.99 6.84 6.31
C ARG A 49 3.40 7.44 5.02
N ASP A 50 3.90 7.05 3.85
CA ASP A 50 3.38 7.46 2.52
C ASP A 50 3.55 6.34 1.50
N LEU A 51 3.32 5.11 1.96
CA LEU A 51 3.44 3.93 1.11
C LEU A 51 2.28 3.91 0.11
N HIS A 52 2.57 3.95 -1.18
CA HIS A 52 1.57 3.88 -2.24
C HIS A 52 2.24 3.49 -3.55
N SER A 53 1.49 3.03 -4.57
CA SER A 53 2.15 2.45 -5.75
C SER A 53 2.95 3.43 -6.61
N LYS A 54 2.78 4.75 -6.47
CA LYS A 54 3.70 5.74 -7.09
C LYS A 54 5.05 5.86 -6.38
N ASN A 55 5.15 5.37 -5.14
CA ASN A 55 6.36 5.29 -4.32
C ASN A 55 6.95 3.87 -4.35
N ILE A 56 6.43 3.01 -5.24
CA ILE A 56 7.05 1.74 -5.58
C ILE A 56 7.66 1.91 -6.97
N LEU A 57 8.98 1.95 -7.05
CA LEU A 57 9.71 1.99 -8.30
C LEU A 57 9.81 0.61 -8.92
N VAL A 58 9.80 0.56 -10.24
CA VAL A 58 10.01 -0.66 -11.01
C VAL A 58 11.35 -0.55 -11.73
N HIS A 59 12.22 -1.53 -11.51
CA HIS A 59 13.54 -1.57 -12.13
C HIS A 59 13.91 -3.00 -12.48
N HIS A 60 13.97 -3.30 -13.77
CA HIS A 60 14.21 -4.67 -14.28
C HIS A 60 13.18 -5.65 -13.69
N GLU A 61 11.91 -5.23 -13.69
CA GLU A 61 10.76 -5.97 -13.14
C GLU A 61 10.82 -6.27 -11.62
N ARG A 62 11.76 -5.66 -10.89
CA ARG A 62 11.82 -5.70 -9.42
C ARG A 62 11.07 -4.53 -8.82
N MET A 63 10.33 -4.77 -7.75
CA MET A 63 9.61 -3.74 -7.01
C MET A 63 10.49 -3.17 -5.89
N ILE A 64 10.68 -1.85 -5.87
CA ILE A 64 11.56 -1.17 -4.91
C ILE A 64 10.77 -0.05 -4.21
N ILE A 65 10.69 -0.11 -2.89
CA ILE A 65 10.09 0.97 -2.09
C ILE A 65 11.00 2.21 -2.14
N ALA A 66 10.41 3.37 -2.38
CA ALA A 66 11.08 4.64 -2.49
C ALA A 66 10.33 5.77 -1.78
N ASP A 67 10.93 6.96 -1.79
CA ASP A 67 10.44 8.18 -1.13
C ASP A 67 10.25 8.07 0.39
N PHE A 68 11.38 8.21 1.08
CA PHE A 68 11.44 8.23 2.54
C PHE A 68 11.32 9.63 3.13
N GLY A 69 10.86 10.63 2.35
CA GLY A 69 10.87 12.04 2.76
C GLY A 69 10.05 12.36 4.00
N VAL A 70 9.02 11.54 4.27
CA VAL A 70 8.17 11.63 5.47
C VAL A 70 8.28 10.41 6.40
N SER A 71 9.18 9.49 6.09
CA SER A 71 9.40 8.30 6.91
C SER A 71 9.98 8.68 8.27
N LYS A 72 9.67 7.88 9.30
CA LYS A 72 10.12 8.12 10.67
C LYS A 72 10.52 6.84 11.37
N HIS A 73 11.50 6.96 12.26
CA HIS A 73 11.76 5.94 13.25
C HIS A 73 10.57 5.86 14.22
N ILE A 74 10.29 4.67 14.74
CA ILE A 74 9.16 4.40 15.64
C ILE A 74 9.20 5.23 16.94
N ASP A 75 10.39 5.64 17.36
CA ASP A 75 10.58 6.50 18.55
C ASP A 75 10.32 7.99 18.26
N GLU A 76 10.24 8.38 16.99
CA GLU A 76 10.01 9.76 16.55
C GLU A 76 8.60 9.99 15.99
N VAL A 77 7.64 9.13 16.35
CA VAL A 77 6.31 9.16 15.71
C VAL A 77 5.56 10.45 16.06
N THR A 78 5.30 11.20 15.00
CA THR A 78 4.52 12.44 15.00
C THR A 78 3.22 12.26 14.22
N MET A 79 2.28 13.19 14.38
CA MET A 79 1.07 13.26 13.57
C MET A 79 1.45 13.31 12.08
N VAL A 80 0.66 12.65 11.23
CA VAL A 80 0.80 12.77 9.78
C VAL A 80 0.01 13.99 9.33
N LYS A 81 0.66 14.93 8.63
CA LYS A 81 -0.09 15.96 7.91
C LYS A 81 -0.85 15.26 6.78
N ALA A 82 -2.17 15.35 6.79
CA ALA A 82 -3.00 14.87 5.68
C ALA A 82 -2.50 15.52 4.38
N GLY A 83 -1.84 14.71 3.56
CA GLY A 83 -1.16 15.05 2.32
C GLY A 83 -0.78 13.74 1.62
N GLY A 84 -0.64 13.74 0.30
CA GLY A 84 -0.36 12.52 -0.47
C GLY A 84 -1.61 11.86 -1.09
N MET A 85 -1.55 10.55 -1.33
CA MET A 85 -2.65 9.79 -1.96
C MET A 85 -3.64 9.25 -0.94
N LEU A 86 -4.73 9.98 -0.71
CA LEU A 86 -5.73 9.74 0.34
C LEU A 86 -6.32 8.32 0.39
N ALA A 87 -6.40 7.62 -0.75
CA ALA A 87 -6.88 6.24 -0.80
C ALA A 87 -5.97 5.26 -0.02
N TYR A 88 -4.69 5.58 0.12
CA TYR A 88 -3.66 4.78 0.81
C TYR A 88 -3.51 5.17 2.27
N LEU A 89 -4.04 6.33 2.65
CA LEU A 89 -3.84 6.86 3.99
C LEU A 89 -4.73 6.12 4.98
N GLU A 90 -4.13 5.80 6.12
CA GLU A 90 -4.80 5.22 7.27
C GLU A 90 -6.08 5.99 7.65
N PRO A 91 -7.26 5.32 7.75
CA PRO A 91 -8.52 5.99 8.08
C PRO A 91 -8.47 6.79 9.40
N GLN A 92 -7.76 6.27 10.41
CA GLN A 92 -7.66 6.96 11.70
C GLN A 92 -6.90 8.28 11.62
N CYS A 93 -5.98 8.42 10.65
CA CYS A 93 -5.27 9.67 10.40
C CYS A 93 -6.24 10.78 9.85
N PHE A 94 -7.50 10.46 9.47
CA PHE A 94 -8.57 11.43 9.20
C PHE A 94 -9.53 11.65 10.37
N ALA A 95 -9.78 10.61 11.16
CA ALA A 95 -10.80 10.61 12.21
C ALA A 95 -10.32 11.28 13.51
N ASP A 96 -9.03 11.14 13.83
CA ASP A 96 -8.43 11.70 15.03
C ASP A 96 -7.18 12.51 14.66
N PRO A 97 -7.22 13.85 14.81
CA PRO A 97 -6.07 14.72 14.54
C PRO A 97 -4.83 14.39 15.37
N GLN A 98 -4.99 13.72 16.51
CA GLN A 98 -3.90 13.32 17.40
C GLN A 98 -3.38 11.91 17.10
N TYR A 99 -3.99 11.19 16.14
CA TYR A 99 -3.59 9.84 15.80
C TYR A 99 -2.15 9.80 15.30
N LYS A 100 -1.39 8.88 15.89
CA LYS A 100 0.00 8.61 15.56
C LYS A 100 0.04 7.37 14.68
N CYS A 101 0.22 7.59 13.38
CA CYS A 101 0.36 6.50 12.41
C CYS A 101 1.62 5.66 12.76
N ASP A 102 1.49 4.33 12.76
CA ASP A 102 2.53 3.37 13.13
C ASP A 102 2.72 2.31 12.04
N LYS A 103 3.44 1.21 12.32
CA LYS A 103 3.63 0.11 11.35
C LYS A 103 2.30 -0.40 10.75
N ARG A 104 1.21 -0.39 11.51
CA ARG A 104 -0.12 -0.86 11.05
C ARG A 104 -0.73 0.10 10.03
N SER A 105 -0.32 1.36 10.02
CA SER A 105 -0.69 2.32 8.98
C SER A 105 -0.05 1.95 7.64
N ASP A 106 1.21 1.52 7.64
CA ASP A 106 1.83 1.01 6.40
C ASP A 106 1.17 -0.32 5.96
N ILE A 107 0.74 -1.19 6.89
CA ILE A 107 -0.03 -2.41 6.55
C ILE A 107 -1.35 -2.06 5.85
N TYR A 108 -2.04 -1.01 6.29
CA TYR A 108 -3.24 -0.53 5.61
C TYR A 108 -2.93 -0.15 4.17
N SER A 109 -1.90 0.69 3.97
CA SER A 109 -1.47 1.11 2.65
C SER A 109 -1.04 -0.06 1.76
N LEU A 110 -0.35 -1.05 2.33
CA LEU A 110 0.00 -2.29 1.64
C LEU A 110 -1.25 -3.03 1.17
N GLY A 111 -2.31 -3.13 1.99
CA GLY A 111 -3.59 -3.73 1.57
C GLY A 111 -4.18 -3.06 0.32
N VAL A 112 -4.13 -1.74 0.25
CA VAL A 112 -4.58 -0.98 -0.93
C VAL A 112 -3.70 -1.29 -2.16
N ILE A 113 -2.37 -1.36 -1.99
CA ILE A 113 -1.43 -1.76 -3.05
C ILE A 113 -1.71 -3.19 -3.53
N LEU A 114 -1.95 -4.14 -2.63
CA LEU A 114 -2.25 -5.53 -2.98
C LEU A 114 -3.50 -5.60 -3.85
N TRP A 115 -4.56 -4.85 -3.48
CA TRP A 115 -5.76 -4.75 -4.31
C TRP A 115 -5.43 -4.14 -5.69
N GLU A 116 -4.63 -3.08 -5.74
CA GLU A 116 -4.23 -2.44 -7.00
C GLU A 116 -3.45 -3.40 -7.91
N ILE A 117 -2.54 -4.21 -7.37
CA ILE A 117 -1.83 -5.25 -8.14
C ILE A 117 -2.81 -6.25 -8.75
N SER A 118 -3.86 -6.62 -8.00
CA SER A 118 -4.89 -7.52 -8.50
C SER A 118 -5.68 -6.89 -9.66
N SER A 119 -6.04 -5.61 -9.52
CA SER A 119 -6.97 -4.91 -10.40
C SER A 119 -6.29 -4.28 -11.63
N GLY A 120 -5.03 -3.87 -11.49
CA GLY A 120 -4.33 -2.99 -12.42
C GLY A 120 -4.92 -1.57 -12.50
N LYS A 121 -5.77 -1.18 -11.54
CA LYS A 121 -6.50 0.09 -11.54
C LYS A 121 -6.17 0.93 -10.31
N PRO A 122 -6.09 2.27 -10.45
CA PRO A 122 -6.02 3.14 -9.28
C PRO A 122 -7.19 2.86 -8.31
N PRO A 123 -6.99 2.90 -6.99
CA PRO A 123 -8.09 2.77 -6.03
C PRO A 123 -8.94 4.05 -6.04
N PHE A 124 -10.23 3.87 -5.89
CA PHE A 124 -11.27 4.88 -5.92
C PHE A 124 -11.28 5.71 -7.22
N ASP A 125 -10.90 5.10 -8.35
CA ASP A 125 -10.79 5.77 -9.66
C ASP A 125 -12.12 6.35 -10.16
N SER A 126 -13.25 5.85 -9.65
CA SER A 126 -14.59 6.38 -9.96
C SER A 126 -14.94 7.70 -9.25
N TYR A 127 -14.10 8.16 -8.31
CA TYR A 127 -14.35 9.38 -7.55
C TYR A 127 -13.58 10.56 -8.12
N GLU A 128 -14.29 11.53 -8.69
CA GLU A 128 -13.71 12.74 -9.27
C GLU A 128 -13.06 13.64 -8.20
N HIS A 129 -13.68 13.74 -7.02
CA HIS A 129 -13.20 14.58 -5.93
C HIS A 129 -12.51 13.77 -4.84
N LYS A 130 -11.23 14.07 -4.59
CA LYS A 130 -10.41 13.43 -3.56
C LYS A 130 -11.05 13.48 -2.15
N ILE A 131 -11.80 14.53 -1.83
CA ILE A 131 -12.47 14.64 -0.53
C ILE A 131 -13.56 13.57 -0.33
N ALA A 132 -14.21 13.15 -1.42
CA ALA A 132 -15.21 12.09 -1.35
C ALA A 132 -14.58 10.76 -0.93
N ILE A 133 -13.34 10.49 -1.37
CA ILE A 133 -12.59 9.29 -0.96
C ILE A 133 -12.43 9.23 0.57
N VAL A 134 -12.14 10.36 1.22
CA VAL A 134 -12.00 10.43 2.68
C VAL A 134 -13.29 10.01 3.38
N ALA A 135 -14.43 10.55 2.93
CA ALA A 135 -15.73 10.21 3.52
C ALA A 135 -16.06 8.72 3.36
N GLN A 136 -15.76 8.12 2.20
CA GLN A 136 -15.99 6.70 1.94
C GLN A 136 -15.05 5.80 2.75
N VAL A 137 -13.76 6.14 2.80
CA VAL A 137 -12.77 5.38 3.57
C VAL A 137 -13.13 5.39 5.05
N ASN A 138 -13.56 6.54 5.59
CA ASN A 138 -14.00 6.68 6.98
C ASN A 138 -15.29 5.93 7.30
N SER A 139 -16.21 5.79 6.35
CA SER A 139 -17.42 4.97 6.51
C SER A 139 -17.16 3.46 6.37
N GLY A 140 -15.90 3.07 6.12
CA GLY A 140 -15.50 1.67 5.96
C GLY A 140 -15.69 1.12 4.54
N VAL A 141 -16.05 1.96 3.57
CA VAL A 141 -16.13 1.55 2.16
C VAL A 141 -14.73 1.23 1.64
N ARG A 142 -14.64 0.14 0.89
CA ARG A 142 -13.43 -0.37 0.26
C ARG A 142 -13.73 -0.80 -1.16
N GLU A 143 -12.67 -1.01 -1.92
CA GLU A 143 -12.78 -1.52 -3.27
C GLU A 143 -13.39 -2.92 -3.32
N THR A 144 -14.09 -3.18 -4.43
CA THR A 144 -14.70 -4.49 -4.66
C THR A 144 -13.64 -5.49 -5.16
N PRO A 145 -13.72 -6.77 -4.76
CA PRO A 145 -12.81 -7.79 -5.29
C PRO A 145 -12.93 -7.92 -6.81
N VAL A 146 -11.79 -7.97 -7.49
CA VAL A 146 -11.75 -8.16 -8.94
C VAL A 146 -11.96 -9.62 -9.27
N LYS A 147 -12.82 -9.89 -10.26
CA LYS A 147 -13.11 -11.23 -10.76
C LYS A 147 -11.80 -11.97 -11.11
N ASN A 148 -11.73 -13.26 -10.77
CA ASN A 148 -10.57 -14.13 -10.97
C ASN A 148 -9.33 -13.78 -10.12
N THR A 149 -9.51 -12.99 -9.05
CA THR A 149 -8.50 -12.87 -7.99
C THR A 149 -8.61 -14.07 -7.05
N PRO A 150 -7.51 -14.76 -6.70
CA PRO A 150 -7.53 -15.86 -5.75
C PRO A 150 -8.13 -15.44 -4.40
N ASP A 151 -9.00 -16.28 -3.82
CA ASP A 151 -9.74 -15.94 -2.60
C ASP A 151 -8.82 -15.66 -1.41
N ASN A 152 -7.73 -16.42 -1.26
CA ASN A 152 -6.73 -16.20 -0.21
C ASN A 152 -6.06 -14.81 -0.34
N TYR A 153 -5.81 -14.35 -1.56
CA TYR A 153 -5.25 -13.03 -1.83
C TYR A 153 -6.27 -11.93 -1.55
N VAL A 154 -7.56 -12.17 -1.88
CA VAL A 154 -8.68 -11.29 -1.51
C VAL A 154 -8.78 -11.13 0.00
N ASP A 155 -8.79 -12.23 0.73
CA ASP A 155 -8.87 -12.22 2.19
C ASP A 155 -7.65 -11.54 2.82
N LEU A 156 -6.46 -11.73 2.25
CA LEU A 156 -5.24 -11.09 2.70
C LEU A 156 -5.35 -9.56 2.64
N TYR A 157 -5.60 -8.98 1.46
CA TYR A 157 -5.65 -7.52 1.36
C TYR A 157 -6.82 -6.95 2.17
N LYS A 158 -7.91 -7.72 2.33
CA LYS A 158 -9.03 -7.35 3.20
C LYS A 158 -8.67 -7.27 4.67
N ARG A 159 -7.84 -8.19 5.16
CA ARG A 159 -7.30 -8.11 6.52
C ARG A 159 -6.33 -6.94 6.67
N CYS A 160 -5.50 -6.68 5.67
CA CYS A 160 -4.54 -5.57 5.69
C CYS A 160 -5.21 -4.20 5.81
N TRP A 161 -6.27 -3.91 5.03
CA TRP A 161 -6.94 -2.60 5.06
C TRP A 161 -8.11 -2.49 6.07
N ASN A 162 -8.11 -3.35 7.10
CA ASN A 162 -9.17 -3.37 8.12
C ASN A 162 -9.31 -2.00 8.78
N GLN A 163 -10.54 -1.56 9.05
CA GLN A 163 -10.82 -0.26 9.68
C GLN A 163 -10.19 -0.12 11.07
N VAL A 164 -10.07 -1.23 11.81
CA VAL A 164 -9.48 -1.26 13.14
C VAL A 164 -8.00 -1.62 13.02
N PRO A 165 -7.05 -0.72 13.34
CA PRO A 165 -5.62 -0.99 13.18
C PRO A 165 -5.14 -2.27 13.87
N GLY A 166 -5.63 -2.53 15.09
CA GLY A 166 -5.27 -3.72 15.86
C GLY A 166 -5.77 -5.06 15.29
N LYS A 167 -6.65 -5.05 14.29
CA LYS A 167 -7.13 -6.27 13.59
C LYS A 167 -6.32 -6.60 12.34
N ARG A 168 -5.34 -5.76 11.99
CA ARG A 168 -4.49 -5.98 10.82
C ARG A 168 -3.38 -6.98 11.15
N PRO A 169 -3.00 -7.82 10.19
CA PRO A 169 -1.93 -8.79 10.38
C PRO A 169 -0.59 -8.09 10.60
N LYS A 170 0.34 -8.80 11.24
CA LYS A 170 1.75 -8.39 11.24
C LYS A 170 2.34 -8.57 9.84
N ILE A 171 3.39 -7.81 9.51
CA ILE A 171 4.05 -7.91 8.20
C ILE A 171 4.56 -9.34 7.91
N THR A 172 5.01 -10.06 8.94
CA THR A 172 5.45 -11.46 8.84
C THR A 172 4.31 -12.39 8.40
N GLU A 173 3.11 -12.23 8.97
CA GLU A 173 1.93 -13.00 8.60
C GLU A 173 1.47 -12.69 7.16
N VAL A 174 1.62 -11.43 6.72
CA VAL A 174 1.33 -11.03 5.33
C VAL A 174 2.28 -11.75 4.38
N LEU A 175 3.59 -11.73 4.67
CA LEU A 175 4.59 -12.37 3.83
C LEU A 175 4.41 -13.90 3.79
N GLU A 176 4.11 -14.53 4.92
CA GLU A 176 3.79 -15.95 4.98
C GLU A 176 2.56 -16.32 4.14
N THR A 177 1.51 -15.48 4.14
CA THR A 177 0.31 -15.71 3.32
C THR A 177 0.59 -15.59 1.81
N LEU A 178 1.61 -14.81 1.43
CA LEU A 178 1.98 -14.60 0.03
C LEU A 178 2.90 -15.69 -0.54
N LYS A 179 3.51 -16.54 0.30
CA LYS A 179 4.37 -17.66 -0.10
C LYS A 179 3.56 -18.87 -0.53
#